data_AF-A0A3B9J3Z4-F1
#
_entry.id   AF-A0A3B9J3Z4-F1
#
_cell.length_a   1.000
_cell.length_b   1.000
_cell.length_c   1.000
_cell.angle_alpha   90.00
_cell.angle_beta   90.00
_cell.angle_gamma   90.00
#
_symmetry.space_group_name_H-M   'P 1'
#
loop_
_entity.id
_entity.type
_entity.pdbx_description
1 polymer ?
#
loop_
_entity_poly.entity_id
_entity_poly.type
_entity_poly.pdbx_seq_one_letter_code
_entity_poly.pdbx_strand_id
1 'polypeptide(L)'
;HAAHHTFDMRKMGGLKKEMPHTYKTFVISTLALAGVFPFAGFWSKDEILLGSLVGQENGYPLMLIFGCAVALMTAAYMTRVIWYTFHGEFRGHGHPHESPKVMTIPLWILAGMAVLAGAFNLPAPVLEPIGLEGLAHRIQTYAEPSVYLSGLGLSHPDPSLAMALVGLALAITGILVTYLYYWKRIGLHGLTERNRYARNGYTFLENKYYLDHLYNDIVVETVKRPIAKWANNFNQNVLDRAVNTAGETARDTGRWVYKWIDQGAIDGSVNAAARGADSSGESLRAIQSGKVQNYGQLLFGAAAVLAIVFVIVV
;
A
#
# COMPACT_ATOMS: atom_id res chain seq x y z
N HIS A 1 3.07 -12.05 15.45
CA HIS A 1 3.36 -11.61 16.83
C HIS A 1 3.97 -12.73 17.65
N ALA A 2 3.28 -13.85 17.87
CA ALA A 2 3.77 -14.95 18.70
C ALA A 2 5.03 -15.71 18.18
N ALA A 3 5.31 -15.66 16.87
CA ALA A 3 6.49 -16.29 16.26
C ALA A 3 7.48 -15.25 15.70
N HIS A 4 7.83 -14.23 16.50
CA HIS A 4 8.85 -13.22 16.16
C HIS A 4 8.75 -12.69 14.72
N HIS A 5 7.58 -12.13 14.35
CA HIS A 5 7.32 -11.51 13.04
C HIS A 5 7.59 -12.38 11.80
N THR A 6 7.68 -13.70 11.95
CA THR A 6 7.86 -14.61 10.81
C THR A 6 6.49 -14.98 10.25
N PHE A 7 6.28 -14.74 8.94
CA PHE A 7 5.08 -15.17 8.20
C PHE A 7 5.28 -16.50 7.46
N ASP A 8 6.50 -17.01 7.45
CA ASP A 8 6.83 -18.29 6.83
C ASP A 8 6.44 -19.46 7.76
N MET A 9 5.42 -20.20 7.34
CA MET A 9 4.91 -21.37 8.06
C MET A 9 5.92 -22.51 8.17
N ARG A 10 6.94 -22.56 7.29
CA ARG A 10 8.00 -23.56 7.35
C ARG A 10 8.86 -23.40 8.61
N LYS A 11 8.91 -22.18 9.16
CA LYS A 11 9.60 -21.79 10.39
C LYS A 11 8.67 -21.75 11.61
N MET A 12 7.46 -22.29 11.47
CA MET A 12 6.51 -22.50 12.57
C MET A 12 6.43 -23.99 12.91
N GLY A 13 5.59 -24.36 13.87
CA GLY A 13 5.35 -25.74 14.28
C GLY A 13 5.13 -25.84 15.78
N GLY A 14 4.45 -26.88 16.25
CA GLY A 14 4.32 -27.17 17.70
C GLY A 14 3.59 -26.13 18.56
N LEU A 15 2.98 -25.10 17.96
CA LEU A 15 2.35 -23.98 18.68
C LEU A 15 1.07 -24.37 19.45
N LYS A 16 0.52 -25.57 19.25
CA LYS A 16 -0.71 -26.02 19.93
C LYS A 16 -0.64 -25.95 21.45
N LYS A 17 0.54 -26.22 22.04
CA LYS A 17 0.74 -26.22 23.50
C LYS A 17 0.82 -24.81 24.07
N GLU A 18 1.56 -23.94 23.40
CA GLU A 18 1.80 -22.55 23.83
C GLU A 18 0.62 -21.61 23.51
N MET A 19 -0.16 -21.92 22.46
CA MET A 19 -1.28 -21.11 21.99
C MET A 19 -2.58 -21.92 21.83
N PRO A 20 -3.13 -22.48 22.92
CA PRO A 20 -4.28 -23.39 22.85
C PRO A 20 -5.58 -22.70 22.43
N HIS A 21 -5.77 -21.41 22.76
CA HIS A 21 -6.98 -20.69 22.38
C HIS A 21 -6.94 -20.37 20.89
N THR A 22 -5.81 -19.83 20.42
CA THR A 22 -5.62 -19.54 19.00
C THR A 22 -5.73 -20.80 18.14
N TYR A 23 -5.19 -21.94 18.61
CA TYR A 23 -5.34 -23.23 17.94
C TYR A 23 -6.82 -23.64 17.81
N LYS A 24 -7.59 -23.62 18.90
CA LYS A 24 -9.01 -24.03 18.89
C LYS A 24 -9.84 -23.16 17.96
N THR A 25 -9.70 -21.83 18.04
CA THR A 25 -10.43 -20.91 17.17
C THR A 25 -10.05 -21.11 15.71
N PHE A 26 -8.76 -21.33 15.41
CA PHE A 26 -8.29 -21.56 14.04
C PHE A 26 -8.83 -22.87 13.46
N VAL A 27 -8.89 -23.94 14.26
CA VAL A 27 -9.49 -25.22 13.84
C VAL A 27 -10.99 -25.04 13.58
N ILE A 28 -11.73 -24.35 14.45
CA ILE A 28 -13.15 -24.06 14.26
C ILE A 28 -13.36 -23.28 12.94
N SER A 29 -12.61 -22.20 12.72
CA SER A 29 -12.68 -21.41 11.48
C SER A 29 -12.31 -22.24 10.25
N THR A 30 -11.34 -23.14 10.36
CA THR A 30 -10.95 -24.03 9.27
C THR A 30 -12.05 -25.03 8.92
N LEU A 31 -12.71 -25.63 9.92
CA LEU A 31 -13.83 -26.53 9.68
C LEU A 31 -15.03 -25.81 9.07
N ALA A 32 -15.28 -24.57 9.51
CA ALA A 32 -16.28 -23.70 8.89
C ALA A 32 -15.95 -23.39 7.43
N LEU A 33 -14.70 -23.03 7.12
CA LEU A 33 -14.26 -22.73 5.75
C LEU A 33 -14.23 -23.97 4.84
N ALA A 34 -13.88 -25.14 5.39
CA ALA A 34 -13.90 -26.40 4.67
C ALA A 34 -15.33 -26.88 4.36
N GLY A 35 -16.34 -26.34 5.05
CA GLY A 35 -17.75 -26.72 4.89
C GLY A 35 -18.07 -28.04 5.58
N VAL A 36 -17.56 -28.25 6.79
CA VAL A 36 -17.93 -29.42 7.62
C VAL A 36 -19.21 -29.09 8.40
N PHE A 37 -20.15 -30.03 8.49
CA PHE A 37 -21.33 -29.89 9.33
C PHE A 37 -20.92 -29.84 10.83
N PRO A 38 -21.48 -28.95 11.69
CA PRO A 38 -22.65 -28.08 11.50
C PRO A 38 -22.33 -26.59 11.23
N PHE A 39 -21.16 -26.27 10.65
CA PHE A 39 -20.74 -24.86 10.50
C PHE A 39 -21.38 -24.16 9.28
N ALA A 40 -21.46 -22.82 9.31
CA ALA A 40 -22.13 -22.02 8.28
C ALA A 40 -21.65 -22.28 6.84
N GLY A 41 -20.36 -22.54 6.66
CA GLY A 41 -19.79 -22.78 5.33
C GLY A 41 -20.23 -24.08 4.68
N PHE A 42 -20.85 -25.01 5.41
CA PHE A 42 -21.49 -26.19 4.84
C PHE A 42 -22.64 -25.79 3.91
N TRP A 43 -23.57 -24.98 4.43
CA TRP A 43 -24.74 -24.51 3.68
C TRP A 43 -24.37 -23.64 2.49
N SER A 44 -23.44 -22.69 2.68
CA SER A 44 -23.01 -21.81 1.58
C SER A 44 -22.29 -22.55 0.46
N LYS A 45 -21.54 -23.62 0.77
CA LYS A 45 -20.90 -24.44 -0.28
C LYS A 45 -21.89 -25.35 -0.99
N ASP A 46 -22.82 -25.94 -0.26
CA ASP A 46 -23.85 -26.81 -0.84
C ASP A 46 -24.73 -26.03 -1.83
N GLU A 47 -25.16 -24.81 -1.46
CA GLU A 47 -25.98 -23.95 -2.31
C GLU A 47 -25.29 -23.58 -3.64
N ILE A 48 -23.98 -23.28 -3.61
CA ILE A 48 -23.22 -22.95 -4.83
C ILE A 48 -23.07 -24.18 -5.73
N LEU A 49 -22.80 -25.36 -5.15
CA LEU A 49 -22.69 -26.60 -5.91
C LEU A 49 -24.04 -27.01 -6.52
N LEU A 50 -25.12 -26.88 -5.74
CA LEU A 50 -26.49 -27.10 -6.20
C LEU A 50 -26.89 -26.13 -7.30
N GLY A 51 -26.59 -24.84 -7.15
CA GLY A 51 -26.84 -23.83 -8.17
C GLY A 51 -26.11 -24.12 -9.48
N SER A 52 -24.90 -24.69 -9.42
CA SER A 52 -24.17 -25.10 -10.62
C SER A 52 -24.77 -26.33 -11.31
N LEU A 53 -25.45 -27.21 -10.58
CA LEU A 53 -26.09 -28.41 -11.13
C LEU A 53 -27.47 -28.11 -11.73
N VAL A 54 -28.25 -27.24 -11.07
CA VAL A 54 -29.65 -26.93 -11.43
C VAL A 54 -29.77 -25.69 -12.33
N GLY A 55 -28.66 -24.97 -12.59
CA GLY A 55 -28.62 -23.83 -13.51
C GLY A 55 -29.23 -24.14 -14.89
N GLN A 56 -29.93 -23.15 -15.45
CA GLN A 56 -30.85 -23.22 -16.59
C GLN A 56 -30.50 -24.24 -17.70
N GLU A 57 -31.48 -25.09 -18.03
CA GLU A 57 -31.60 -26.08 -19.12
C GLU A 57 -30.52 -27.15 -19.32
N ASN A 58 -29.27 -26.97 -18.90
CA ASN A 58 -28.20 -27.98 -19.06
C ASN A 58 -27.23 -28.12 -17.88
N GLY A 59 -27.40 -27.33 -16.81
CA GLY A 59 -26.42 -27.25 -15.73
C GLY A 59 -25.05 -26.76 -16.22
N TYR A 60 -24.17 -26.41 -15.29
CA TYR A 60 -22.78 -26.07 -15.58
C TYR A 60 -21.86 -27.18 -15.08
N PRO A 61 -21.81 -28.35 -15.75
CA PRO A 61 -21.08 -29.52 -15.23
C PRO A 61 -19.58 -29.25 -15.03
N LEU A 62 -18.98 -28.41 -15.88
CA LEU A 62 -17.59 -27.97 -15.70
C LEU A 62 -17.42 -27.14 -14.41
N MET A 63 -18.33 -26.20 -14.14
CA MET A 63 -18.29 -25.39 -12.93
C MET A 63 -18.50 -26.25 -11.67
N LEU A 64 -19.35 -27.27 -11.75
CA LEU A 64 -19.53 -28.24 -10.67
C LEU A 64 -18.24 -29.02 -10.40
N ILE A 65 -17.57 -29.54 -11.44
CA ILE A 65 -16.29 -30.26 -11.29
C ILE A 65 -15.24 -29.34 -10.66
N PHE A 66 -15.11 -28.10 -11.14
CA PHE A 66 -14.19 -27.13 -10.56
C PHE A 66 -14.57 -26.79 -9.12
N GLY A 67 -15.85 -26.59 -8.81
CA GLY A 67 -16.34 -26.34 -7.46
C GLY A 67 -16.00 -27.49 -6.50
N CYS A 68 -16.24 -28.73 -6.91
CA CYS A 68 -15.88 -29.92 -6.15
C CYS A 68 -14.36 -30.04 -5.94
N ALA A 69 -13.57 -29.80 -6.98
CA ALA A 69 -12.11 -29.82 -6.90
C ALA A 69 -11.59 -28.74 -5.95
N VAL A 70 -12.11 -27.51 -6.04
CA VAL A 70 -11.76 -26.39 -5.17
C VAL A 70 -12.18 -26.66 -3.73
N ALA A 71 -13.35 -27.25 -3.49
CA ALA A 71 -13.80 -27.63 -2.15
C ALA A 71 -12.84 -28.64 -1.50
N LEU A 72 -12.48 -29.69 -2.23
CA LEU A 72 -11.50 -30.69 -1.79
C LEU A 72 -10.13 -30.04 -1.53
N MET A 73 -9.62 -29.23 -2.47
CA MET A 73 -8.36 -28.51 -2.31
C MET A 73 -8.39 -27.59 -1.10
N THR A 74 -9.52 -26.94 -0.83
CA THR A 74 -9.71 -26.04 0.32
C THR A 74 -9.55 -26.76 1.64
N ALA A 75 -10.27 -27.87 1.79
CA ALA A 75 -10.14 -28.73 2.97
C ALA A 75 -8.69 -29.24 3.13
N ALA A 76 -8.05 -29.63 2.03
CA ALA A 76 -6.68 -30.13 2.04
C ALA A 76 -5.64 -29.06 2.42
N TYR A 77 -5.64 -27.89 1.78
CA TYR A 77 -4.63 -26.86 2.07
C TYR A 77 -4.81 -26.28 3.47
N MET A 78 -6.05 -26.12 3.97
CA MET A 78 -6.27 -25.62 5.33
C MET A 78 -5.86 -26.64 6.39
N THR A 79 -6.10 -27.93 6.16
CA THR A 79 -5.59 -29.00 7.04
C THR A 79 -4.06 -29.03 7.06
N ARG A 80 -3.42 -28.82 5.90
CA ARG A 80 -1.97 -28.67 5.79
C ARG A 80 -1.48 -27.49 6.62
N VAL A 81 -2.19 -26.37 6.60
CA VAL A 81 -1.84 -25.18 7.39
C VAL A 81 -1.87 -25.48 8.89
N ILE A 82 -2.93 -26.14 9.38
CA ILE A 82 -3.03 -26.54 10.78
C ILE A 82 -1.85 -27.43 11.20
N TRP A 83 -1.43 -28.34 10.34
CA TRP A 83 -0.30 -29.22 10.63
C TRP A 83 1.02 -28.43 10.72
N TYR A 84 1.35 -27.63 9.71
CA TYR A 84 2.61 -26.87 9.66
C TYR A 84 2.73 -25.86 10.79
N THR A 85 1.64 -25.19 11.17
CA THR A 85 1.67 -24.12 12.16
C THR A 85 1.63 -24.64 13.59
N PHE A 86 0.73 -25.59 13.89
CA PHE A 86 0.41 -25.95 15.28
C PHE A 86 0.94 -27.32 15.71
N HIS A 87 1.24 -28.23 14.77
CA HIS A 87 1.68 -29.59 15.07
C HIS A 87 3.17 -29.79 14.75
N GLY A 88 3.71 -30.93 15.17
CA GLY A 88 5.14 -31.22 15.09
C GLY A 88 5.96 -30.49 16.14
N GLU A 89 7.27 -30.40 15.90
CA GLU A 89 8.21 -29.68 16.76
C GLU A 89 8.22 -28.19 16.41
N PHE A 90 8.52 -27.36 17.42
CA PHE A 90 8.65 -25.92 17.23
C PHE A 90 9.95 -25.61 16.47
N ARG A 91 9.82 -24.88 15.35
CA ARG A 91 10.92 -24.55 14.43
C ARG A 91 11.23 -23.06 14.35
N GLY A 92 10.59 -22.27 15.22
CA GLY A 92 10.76 -20.82 15.25
C GLY A 92 11.90 -20.39 16.17
N HIS A 93 12.17 -19.09 16.19
CA HIS A 93 13.06 -18.47 17.16
C HIS A 93 12.24 -17.78 18.25
N GLY A 94 12.69 -17.89 19.51
CA GLY A 94 12.09 -17.26 20.68
C GLY A 94 11.03 -18.11 21.41
N HIS A 95 10.46 -17.53 22.47
CA HIS A 95 9.43 -18.18 23.28
C HIS A 95 8.04 -17.85 22.74
N PRO A 96 7.29 -18.82 22.20
CA PRO A 96 5.94 -18.60 21.78
C PRO A 96 5.08 -18.23 22.99
N HIS A 97 4.18 -17.28 22.81
CA HIS A 97 3.21 -16.92 23.82
C HIS A 97 1.84 -16.77 23.17
N GLU A 98 0.79 -16.99 23.97
CA GLU A 98 -0.58 -16.78 23.52
C GLU A 98 -0.84 -15.30 23.22
N SER A 99 -1.82 -15.05 22.36
CA SER A 99 -2.26 -13.69 22.04
C SER A 99 -2.94 -13.05 23.26
N PRO A 100 -2.79 -11.74 23.48
CA PRO A 100 -3.46 -11.04 24.56
C PRO A 100 -4.98 -11.15 24.42
N LYS A 101 -5.71 -11.03 25.55
CA LYS A 101 -7.18 -11.15 25.59
C LYS A 101 -7.91 -10.25 24.59
N VAL A 102 -7.33 -9.08 24.30
CA VAL A 102 -7.84 -8.12 23.31
C VAL A 102 -7.96 -8.71 21.90
N MET A 103 -7.14 -9.71 21.55
CA MET A 103 -7.24 -10.43 20.27
C MET A 103 -8.03 -11.74 20.41
N THR A 104 -7.85 -12.50 21.50
CA THR A 104 -8.50 -13.80 21.64
C THR A 104 -10.01 -13.72 21.83
N ILE A 105 -10.51 -12.67 22.49
CA ILE A 105 -11.96 -12.49 22.71
C ILE A 105 -12.70 -12.31 21.38
N PRO A 106 -12.31 -11.38 20.48
CA PRO A 106 -12.89 -11.29 19.14
C PRO A 106 -12.84 -12.60 18.35
N LEU A 107 -11.73 -13.35 18.43
CA LEU A 107 -11.59 -14.63 17.74
C LEU A 107 -12.64 -15.67 18.19
N TRP A 108 -12.89 -15.76 19.51
CA TRP A 108 -13.92 -16.66 20.04
C TRP A 108 -15.33 -16.22 19.68
N ILE A 109 -15.61 -14.90 19.67
CA ILE A 109 -16.91 -14.37 19.23
C ILE A 109 -17.15 -14.76 17.76
N LEU A 110 -16.19 -14.52 16.88
CA LEU A 110 -16.30 -14.86 15.45
C LEU A 110 -16.44 -16.37 15.23
N ALA A 111 -15.66 -17.19 15.95
CA ALA A 111 -15.78 -18.65 15.89
C ALA A 111 -17.18 -19.12 16.35
N GLY A 112 -17.71 -18.53 17.44
CA GLY A 112 -19.07 -18.79 17.91
C GLY A 112 -20.12 -18.39 16.89
N MET A 113 -19.99 -17.22 16.26
CA MET A 113 -20.90 -16.77 15.20
C MET A 113 -20.89 -17.69 13.99
N ALA A 114 -19.74 -18.24 13.59
CA ALA A 114 -19.65 -19.20 12.48
C ALA A 114 -20.38 -20.52 12.78
N VAL A 115 -20.38 -20.97 14.04
CA VAL A 115 -21.16 -22.14 14.50
C VAL A 115 -22.65 -21.80 14.53
N LEU A 116 -23.01 -20.70 15.19
CA LEU A 116 -24.40 -20.29 15.35
C LEU A 116 -25.07 -20.04 14.00
N ALA A 117 -24.43 -19.31 13.09
CA ALA A 117 -24.93 -19.10 11.74
C ALA A 117 -25.14 -20.41 10.98
N GLY A 118 -24.30 -21.43 11.21
CA GLY A 118 -24.48 -22.77 10.66
C GLY A 118 -25.67 -23.52 11.28
N ALA A 119 -25.83 -23.44 12.59
CA ALA A 119 -26.98 -24.02 13.27
C ALA A 119 -28.30 -23.33 12.89
N PHE A 120 -28.28 -22.02 12.65
CA PHE A 120 -29.48 -21.28 12.25
C PHE A 120 -29.87 -21.49 10.78
N ASN A 121 -28.92 -21.81 9.91
CA ASN A 121 -29.18 -22.07 8.49
C ASN A 121 -29.50 -23.55 8.17
N LEU A 122 -29.99 -24.30 9.17
CA LEU A 122 -30.44 -25.67 8.95
C LEU A 122 -31.67 -25.69 8.03
N PRO A 123 -31.74 -26.56 7.01
CA PRO A 123 -32.86 -26.70 6.11
C PRO A 123 -34.01 -27.43 6.81
N ALA A 124 -35.24 -27.14 6.39
CA ALA A 124 -36.48 -27.67 6.99
C ALA A 124 -36.47 -29.19 7.26
N PRO A 125 -35.95 -30.08 6.38
CA PRO A 125 -35.95 -31.53 6.63
C PRO A 125 -35.11 -31.98 7.83
N VAL A 126 -34.14 -31.17 8.28
CA VAL A 126 -33.29 -31.46 9.46
C VAL A 126 -33.91 -30.86 10.73
N LEU A 127 -34.74 -29.84 10.61
CA LEU A 127 -35.42 -29.15 11.72
C LEU A 127 -36.81 -29.73 12.03
N GLU A 128 -37.48 -30.32 11.04
CA GLU A 128 -38.76 -31.01 11.17
C GLU A 128 -38.77 -32.07 12.31
N PRO A 129 -37.74 -32.92 12.49
CA PRO A 129 -37.69 -33.86 13.61
C PRO A 129 -37.43 -33.21 14.98
N ILE A 130 -37.00 -31.95 15.02
CA ILE A 130 -36.52 -31.25 16.24
C ILE A 130 -37.52 -30.15 16.69
N GLY A 131 -38.62 -29.96 15.97
CA GLY A 131 -39.71 -29.04 16.36
C GLY A 131 -39.36 -27.54 16.25
N LEU A 132 -38.36 -27.19 15.43
CA LEU A 132 -37.84 -25.82 15.25
C LEU A 132 -38.22 -25.22 13.88
N GLU A 133 -39.44 -25.50 13.42
CA GLU A 133 -39.98 -25.14 12.10
C GLU A 133 -39.89 -23.64 11.77
N GLY A 134 -39.98 -22.76 12.79
CA GLY A 134 -40.01 -21.31 12.61
C GLY A 134 -38.66 -20.64 12.32
N LEU A 135 -37.53 -21.36 12.39
CA LEU A 135 -36.20 -20.78 12.16
C LEU A 135 -35.71 -20.95 10.71
N ALA A 136 -36.03 -22.07 10.05
CA ALA A 136 -35.59 -22.39 8.69
C ALA A 136 -36.04 -21.31 7.67
N HIS A 137 -37.31 -20.91 7.75
CA HIS A 137 -37.91 -19.99 6.79
C HIS A 137 -37.48 -18.52 6.96
N ARG A 138 -36.84 -18.14 8.08
CA ARG A 138 -36.60 -16.71 8.37
C ARG A 138 -35.32 -16.15 7.79
N ILE A 139 -34.34 -16.99 7.40
CA ILE A 139 -33.05 -16.51 6.88
C ILE A 139 -33.06 -16.44 5.36
N GLN A 140 -33.57 -17.47 4.67
CA GLN A 140 -33.71 -17.46 3.21
C GLN A 140 -34.57 -16.27 2.75
N THR A 141 -35.73 -16.03 3.38
CA THR A 141 -36.62 -14.93 3.00
C THR A 141 -36.09 -13.52 3.33
N TYR A 142 -35.16 -13.37 4.28
CA TYR A 142 -34.58 -12.06 4.65
C TYR A 142 -33.30 -11.71 3.89
N ALA A 143 -32.56 -12.72 3.41
CA ALA A 143 -31.32 -12.53 2.65
C ALA A 143 -31.57 -12.34 1.14
N GLU A 144 -32.78 -12.60 0.66
CA GLU A 144 -33.14 -12.47 -0.75
C GLU A 144 -33.65 -11.06 -1.10
N PRO A 145 -33.09 -10.40 -2.12
CA PRO A 145 -33.83 -9.41 -2.90
C PRO A 145 -34.81 -10.15 -3.81
N SER A 146 -35.83 -10.76 -3.20
CA SER A 146 -36.85 -11.61 -3.83
C SER A 146 -37.64 -10.89 -4.94
N VAL A 147 -37.59 -9.56 -4.99
CA VAL A 147 -38.28 -8.71 -5.97
C VAL A 147 -37.52 -8.62 -7.32
N TYR A 148 -36.20 -8.82 -7.36
CA TYR A 148 -35.41 -8.67 -8.60
C TYR A 148 -35.01 -10.00 -9.26
N LEU A 149 -34.74 -11.07 -8.50
CA LEU A 149 -34.31 -12.37 -9.04
C LEU A 149 -35.46 -13.22 -9.59
N SER A 150 -36.65 -13.13 -9.01
CA SER A 150 -37.84 -13.85 -9.45
C SER A 150 -38.32 -13.42 -10.85
N GLY A 151 -38.09 -12.16 -11.23
CA GLY A 151 -38.38 -11.65 -12.59
C GLY A 151 -37.45 -12.19 -13.68
N LEU A 152 -36.32 -12.81 -13.31
CA LEU A 152 -35.35 -13.42 -14.24
C LEU A 152 -35.52 -14.94 -14.38
N GLY A 153 -36.52 -15.54 -13.71
CA GLY A 153 -36.74 -17.00 -13.74
C GLY A 153 -35.65 -17.81 -13.02
N LEU A 154 -34.82 -17.16 -12.20
CA LEU A 154 -33.79 -17.81 -11.40
C LEU A 154 -34.40 -18.20 -10.04
N SER A 155 -34.86 -19.45 -9.94
CA SER A 155 -35.30 -20.05 -8.67
C SER A 155 -34.13 -20.72 -7.96
N HIS A 156 -34.03 -20.56 -6.64
CA HIS A 156 -33.06 -21.32 -5.85
C HIS A 156 -33.38 -22.82 -5.94
N PRO A 157 -32.37 -23.69 -6.09
CA PRO A 157 -32.57 -25.12 -6.02
C PRO A 157 -33.06 -25.52 -4.62
N ASP A 158 -34.04 -26.41 -4.55
CA ASP A 158 -34.44 -26.99 -3.26
C ASP A 158 -33.24 -27.67 -2.58
N PRO A 159 -33.10 -27.54 -1.24
CA PRO A 159 -31.98 -28.13 -0.52
C PRO A 159 -31.97 -29.65 -0.73
N SER A 160 -30.91 -30.16 -1.36
CA SER A 160 -30.78 -31.59 -1.63
C SER A 160 -29.82 -32.23 -0.61
N LEU A 161 -30.33 -33.23 0.12
CA LEU A 161 -29.53 -33.99 1.08
C LEU A 161 -28.37 -34.74 0.40
N ALA A 162 -28.55 -35.14 -0.86
CA ALA A 162 -27.51 -35.81 -1.65
C ALA A 162 -26.29 -34.92 -1.90
N MET A 163 -26.49 -33.67 -2.35
CA MET A 163 -25.38 -32.74 -2.58
C MET A 163 -24.72 -32.30 -1.28
N ALA A 164 -25.51 -32.15 -0.21
CA ALA A 164 -25.00 -31.85 1.12
C ALA A 164 -24.05 -32.96 1.61
N LEU A 165 -24.42 -34.23 1.41
CA LEU A 165 -23.55 -35.38 1.69
C LEU A 165 -22.30 -35.43 0.79
N VAL A 166 -22.43 -35.08 -0.50
CA VAL A 166 -21.28 -35.00 -1.42
C VAL A 166 -20.30 -33.92 -0.98
N GLY A 167 -20.77 -32.73 -0.64
CA GLY A 167 -19.95 -31.64 -0.12
C GLY A 167 -19.22 -32.03 1.17
N LEU A 168 -19.94 -32.67 2.11
CA LEU A 168 -19.35 -33.20 3.34
C LEU A 168 -18.28 -34.26 3.06
N ALA A 169 -18.57 -35.20 2.15
CA ALA A 169 -17.65 -36.25 1.75
C ALA A 169 -16.38 -35.68 1.11
N LEU A 170 -16.49 -34.65 0.27
CA LEU A 170 -15.34 -33.95 -0.32
C LEU A 170 -14.47 -33.26 0.75
N ALA A 171 -15.11 -32.57 1.71
CA ALA A 171 -14.41 -31.93 2.81
C ALA A 171 -13.67 -32.96 3.68
N ILE A 172 -14.35 -34.03 4.09
CA ILE A 172 -13.76 -35.12 4.88
C ILE A 172 -12.63 -35.80 4.09
N THR A 173 -12.82 -36.05 2.80
CA THR A 173 -11.80 -36.67 1.95
C THR A 173 -10.55 -35.80 1.86
N GLY A 174 -10.70 -34.49 1.64
CA GLY A 174 -9.57 -33.55 1.61
C GLY A 174 -8.81 -33.48 2.94
N ILE A 175 -9.54 -33.46 4.07
CA ILE A 175 -8.96 -33.53 5.41
C ILE A 175 -8.23 -34.87 5.61
N LEU A 176 -8.86 -35.99 5.26
CA LEU A 176 -8.34 -37.34 5.46
C LEU A 176 -7.07 -37.58 4.64
N VAL A 177 -7.07 -37.24 3.35
CA VAL A 177 -5.90 -37.37 2.46
C VAL A 177 -4.71 -36.59 3.04
N THR A 178 -4.97 -35.36 3.50
CA THR A 178 -3.93 -34.50 4.08
C THR A 178 -3.46 -35.03 5.43
N TYR A 179 -4.38 -35.51 6.27
CA TYR A 179 -4.07 -36.12 7.56
C TYR A 179 -3.19 -37.36 7.39
N LEU A 180 -3.52 -38.26 6.45
CA LEU A 180 -2.72 -39.45 6.15
C LEU A 180 -1.32 -39.07 5.65
N TYR A 181 -1.24 -38.07 4.77
CA TYR A 181 0.03 -37.57 4.24
C TYR A 181 0.93 -37.00 5.35
N TYR A 182 0.42 -36.11 6.21
CA TYR A 182 1.24 -35.37 7.18
C TYR A 182 1.40 -36.04 8.54
N TRP A 183 0.33 -36.63 9.12
CA TRP A 183 0.42 -37.27 10.44
C TRP A 183 0.90 -38.71 10.37
N LYS A 184 0.32 -39.49 9.45
CA LYS A 184 0.70 -40.91 9.31
C LYS A 184 1.91 -41.12 8.41
N ARG A 185 2.38 -40.07 7.73
CA ARG A 185 3.47 -40.12 6.73
C ARG A 185 3.19 -41.16 5.62
N ILE A 186 1.92 -41.43 5.35
CA ILE A 186 1.48 -42.35 4.29
C ILE A 186 1.24 -41.50 3.05
N GLY A 187 2.11 -41.63 2.05
CA GLY A 187 1.98 -40.91 0.79
C GLY A 187 3.28 -40.79 0.01
N LEU A 188 3.18 -40.17 -1.17
CA LEU A 188 4.28 -39.96 -2.10
C LEU A 188 5.17 -38.80 -1.64
N HIS A 189 6.01 -39.06 -0.64
CA HIS A 189 7.02 -38.11 -0.18
C HIS A 189 8.16 -38.02 -1.21
N GLY A 190 8.63 -36.80 -1.50
CA GLY A 190 9.74 -36.58 -2.45
C GLY A 190 9.38 -36.77 -3.93
N LEU A 191 8.10 -36.81 -4.31
CA LEU A 191 7.70 -36.93 -5.73
C LEU A 191 8.27 -35.79 -6.59
N THR A 192 8.31 -34.58 -6.02
CA THR A 192 8.89 -33.38 -6.64
C THR A 192 10.41 -33.42 -6.76
N GLU A 193 11.09 -34.23 -5.96
CA GLU A 193 12.55 -34.43 -6.07
C GLU A 193 12.89 -35.52 -7.09
N ARG A 194 12.03 -36.55 -7.20
CA ARG A 194 12.23 -37.70 -8.08
C ARG A 194 11.78 -37.49 -9.52
N ASN A 195 10.75 -36.68 -9.75
CA ASN A 195 10.18 -36.46 -11.09
C ASN A 195 10.30 -35.00 -11.52
N ARG A 196 10.95 -34.77 -12.67
CA ARG A 196 11.13 -33.43 -13.28
C ARG A 196 9.80 -32.73 -13.57
N TYR A 197 8.77 -33.46 -14.02
CA TYR A 197 7.47 -32.86 -14.33
C TYR A 197 6.75 -32.38 -13.06
N ALA A 198 6.80 -33.19 -12.00
CA ALA A 198 6.26 -32.81 -10.69
C ALA A 198 7.01 -31.61 -10.10
N ARG A 199 8.34 -31.57 -10.26
CA ARG A 199 9.17 -30.41 -9.87
C ARG A 199 8.76 -29.15 -10.60
N ASN A 200 8.62 -29.21 -11.93
CA ASN A 200 8.24 -28.07 -12.74
C ASN A 200 6.84 -27.56 -12.38
N GLY A 201 5.88 -28.46 -12.17
CA GLY A 201 4.54 -28.10 -11.71
C GLY A 201 4.56 -27.44 -10.33
N TYR A 202 5.36 -27.97 -9.39
CA TYR A 202 5.56 -27.35 -8.08
C TYR A 202 6.16 -25.95 -8.20
N THR A 203 7.24 -25.77 -8.97
CA THR A 203 7.90 -24.48 -9.19
C THR A 203 6.95 -23.46 -9.82
N PHE A 204 6.09 -23.89 -10.76
CA PHE A 204 5.09 -23.02 -11.38
C PHE A 204 4.05 -22.51 -10.37
N LEU A 205 3.56 -23.39 -9.49
CA LEU A 205 2.61 -23.01 -8.43
C LEU A 205 3.28 -22.18 -7.32
N GLU A 206 4.54 -22.49 -6.95
CA GLU A 206 5.31 -21.74 -5.95
C GLU A 206 5.59 -20.31 -6.43
N ASN A 207 5.87 -20.13 -7.74
CA ASN A 207 6.02 -18.82 -8.37
C ASN A 207 4.68 -18.14 -8.72
N LYS A 208 3.56 -18.54 -8.09
CA LYS A 208 2.23 -17.96 -8.29
C LYS A 208 1.83 -17.85 -9.77
N TYR A 209 2.03 -18.92 -10.53
CA TYR A 209 1.74 -18.96 -11.98
C TYR A 209 2.57 -17.98 -12.81
N TYR A 210 3.66 -17.44 -12.27
CA TYR A 210 4.48 -16.36 -12.84
C TYR A 210 3.69 -15.06 -13.14
N LEU A 211 2.49 -14.90 -12.56
CA LEU A 211 1.69 -13.69 -12.72
C LEU A 211 2.39 -12.46 -12.12
N ASP A 212 3.13 -12.65 -11.02
CA ASP A 212 3.94 -11.58 -10.43
C ASP A 212 5.04 -11.09 -11.38
N HIS A 213 5.70 -11.99 -12.11
CA HIS A 213 6.73 -11.64 -13.11
C HIS A 213 6.10 -10.97 -14.33
N LEU A 214 4.97 -11.50 -14.82
CA LEU A 214 4.21 -10.87 -15.89
C LEU A 214 3.79 -9.44 -15.50
N TYR A 215 3.28 -9.25 -14.29
CA TYR A 215 2.81 -7.95 -13.86
C TYR A 215 3.97 -6.98 -13.58
N ASN A 216 4.94 -7.35 -12.75
CA ASN A 216 5.99 -6.42 -12.32
C ASN A 216 7.04 -6.19 -13.42
N ASP A 217 7.50 -7.25 -14.09
CA ASP A 217 8.63 -7.15 -15.01
C ASP A 217 8.19 -6.80 -16.42
N ILE A 218 6.99 -7.23 -16.82
CA ILE A 218 6.45 -6.92 -18.16
C ILE A 218 5.53 -5.72 -18.08
N VAL A 219 4.42 -5.77 -17.35
CA VAL A 219 3.41 -4.68 -17.38
C VAL A 219 3.97 -3.41 -16.73
N VAL A 220 4.40 -3.47 -15.47
CA VAL A 220 4.87 -2.31 -14.74
C VAL A 220 6.13 -1.76 -15.38
N GLU A 221 7.11 -2.60 -15.72
CA GLU A 221 8.37 -2.08 -16.23
C GLU A 221 8.26 -1.51 -17.65
N THR A 222 7.39 -2.07 -18.50
CA THR A 222 7.12 -1.53 -19.84
C THR A 222 6.38 -0.20 -19.76
N VAL A 223 5.51 0.01 -18.78
CA VAL A 223 4.73 1.26 -18.66
C VAL A 223 5.48 2.32 -17.85
N LYS A 224 6.00 1.95 -16.69
CA LYS A 224 6.62 2.87 -15.72
C LYS A 224 7.96 3.39 -16.21
N ARG A 225 8.85 2.56 -16.77
CA ARG A 225 10.19 3.02 -17.18
C ARG A 225 10.15 4.12 -18.24
N PRO A 226 9.38 4.02 -19.34
CA PRO A 226 9.33 5.08 -20.34
C PRO A 226 8.79 6.39 -19.78
N ILE A 227 7.71 6.32 -18.99
CA ILE A 227 7.10 7.50 -18.36
C ILE A 227 8.08 8.16 -17.39
N ALA A 228 8.75 7.38 -16.54
CA ALA A 228 9.74 7.89 -15.60
C ALA A 228 10.94 8.52 -16.32
N LYS A 229 11.43 7.89 -17.40
CA LYS A 229 12.52 8.44 -18.23
C LYS A 229 12.10 9.75 -18.89
N TRP A 230 10.89 9.81 -19.44
CA TRP A 230 10.36 11.01 -20.06
C TRP A 230 10.20 12.14 -19.04
N ALA A 231 9.59 11.87 -17.89
CA ALA A 231 9.40 12.85 -16.83
C ALA A 231 10.75 13.38 -16.30
N ASN A 232 11.73 12.50 -16.12
CA ASN A 232 13.06 12.91 -15.69
C ASN A 232 13.79 13.73 -16.76
N ASN A 233 13.66 13.36 -18.04
CA ASN A 233 14.23 14.14 -19.14
C ASN A 233 13.59 15.52 -19.23
N PHE A 234 12.27 15.60 -19.09
CA PHE A 234 11.53 16.87 -19.07
C PHE A 234 11.98 17.75 -17.89
N ASN A 235 12.10 17.18 -16.69
CA ASN A 235 12.59 17.93 -15.53
C ASN A 235 13.99 18.51 -15.78
N GLN A 236 14.94 17.66 -16.17
CA GLN A 236 16.34 18.07 -16.31
C GLN A 236 16.59 19.00 -17.51
N ASN A 237 15.90 18.80 -18.62
CA ASN A 237 16.16 19.56 -19.84
C ASN A 237 15.25 20.77 -20.02
N VAL A 238 14.06 20.77 -19.43
CA VAL A 238 13.10 21.88 -19.59
C VAL A 238 13.02 22.69 -18.31
N LEU A 239 12.62 22.07 -17.20
CA LEU A 239 12.39 22.80 -15.94
C LEU A 239 13.69 23.35 -15.37
N ASP A 240 14.71 22.51 -15.19
CA ASP A 240 15.97 22.93 -14.60
C ASP A 240 16.69 23.96 -15.50
N ARG A 241 16.64 23.79 -16.83
CA ARG A 241 17.22 24.79 -17.74
C ARG A 241 16.49 26.12 -17.70
N ALA A 242 15.16 26.12 -17.65
CA ALA A 242 14.38 27.34 -17.55
C ALA A 242 14.70 28.09 -16.24
N VAL A 243 14.72 27.37 -15.12
CA VAL A 243 15.06 27.92 -13.80
C VAL A 243 16.49 28.43 -13.76
N ASN A 244 17.46 27.67 -14.25
CA ASN A 244 18.87 28.08 -14.29
C ASN A 244 19.07 29.30 -15.18
N THR A 245 18.44 29.35 -16.35
CA THR A 245 18.50 30.51 -17.25
C THR A 245 17.91 31.76 -16.59
N ALA A 246 16.78 31.62 -15.88
CA ALA A 246 16.20 32.73 -15.12
C ALA A 246 17.15 33.22 -14.01
N GLY A 247 17.81 32.29 -13.30
CA GLY A 247 18.81 32.64 -12.28
C GLY A 247 20.06 33.31 -12.86
N GLU A 248 20.60 32.78 -13.96
CA GLU A 248 21.76 33.32 -14.66
C GLU A 248 21.49 34.73 -15.19
N THR A 249 20.33 34.94 -15.83
CA THR A 249 19.92 36.26 -16.34
C THR A 249 19.70 37.28 -15.23
N ALA A 250 19.08 36.88 -14.10
CA ALA A 250 18.93 37.76 -12.94
C ALA A 250 20.29 38.17 -12.36
N ARG A 251 21.20 37.21 -12.18
CA ARG A 251 22.56 37.45 -11.68
C ARG A 251 23.36 38.37 -12.60
N ASP A 252 23.27 38.13 -13.91
CA ASP A 252 24.03 38.91 -14.90
C ASP A 252 23.46 40.33 -15.03
N THR A 253 22.12 40.49 -14.94
CA THR A 253 21.47 41.81 -14.85
C THR A 253 21.91 42.56 -13.60
N GLY A 254 21.93 41.90 -12.43
CA GLY A 254 22.42 42.51 -11.19
C GLY A 254 23.88 42.94 -11.27
N ARG A 255 24.74 42.11 -11.88
CA ARG A 255 26.15 42.46 -12.12
C ARG A 255 26.30 43.64 -13.08
N TRP A 256 25.46 43.71 -14.11
CA TRP A 256 25.45 44.83 -15.04
C TRP A 256 25.06 46.14 -14.33
N VAL A 257 23.95 46.12 -13.56
CA VAL A 257 23.50 47.27 -12.77
C VAL A 257 24.59 47.74 -11.81
N TYR A 258 25.19 46.82 -11.07
CA TYR A 258 26.28 47.15 -10.14
C TYR A 258 27.48 47.80 -10.84
N LYS A 259 27.92 47.26 -11.98
CA LYS A 259 29.09 47.81 -12.69
C LYS A 259 28.82 49.17 -13.33
N TRP A 260 27.68 49.33 -13.98
CA TRP A 260 27.41 50.52 -14.80
C TRP A 260 26.70 51.63 -14.03
N ILE A 261 25.70 51.28 -13.22
CA ILE A 261 24.93 52.25 -12.45
C ILE A 261 25.66 52.59 -11.17
N ASP A 262 25.93 51.59 -10.32
CA ASP A 262 26.50 51.83 -8.98
C ASP A 262 27.95 52.34 -9.08
N GLN A 263 28.87 51.52 -9.60
CA GLN A 263 30.28 51.90 -9.72
C GLN A 263 30.54 52.98 -10.78
N GLY A 264 29.80 52.93 -11.90
CA GLY A 264 30.02 53.85 -13.02
C GLY A 264 29.41 55.22 -12.80
N ALA A 265 28.09 55.27 -12.61
CA ALA A 265 27.36 56.54 -12.53
C ALA A 265 27.35 57.11 -11.11
N ILE A 266 26.97 56.33 -10.10
CA ILE A 266 26.80 56.82 -8.73
C ILE A 266 28.16 57.13 -8.11
N ASP A 267 29.03 56.13 -7.97
CA ASP A 267 30.38 56.32 -7.42
C ASP A 267 31.20 57.29 -8.27
N GLY A 268 31.07 57.22 -9.59
CA GLY A 268 31.71 58.17 -10.50
C GLY A 268 31.32 59.62 -10.20
N SER A 269 30.02 59.88 -10.01
CA SER A 269 29.50 61.21 -9.70
C SER A 269 29.94 61.69 -8.32
N VAL A 270 29.87 60.82 -7.30
CA VAL A 270 30.30 61.15 -5.94
C VAL A 270 31.80 61.43 -5.88
N ASN A 271 32.61 60.59 -6.53
CA ASN A 271 34.07 60.79 -6.61
C ASN A 271 34.45 62.02 -7.43
N ALA A 272 33.66 62.40 -8.44
CA ALA A 272 33.87 63.64 -9.17
C ALA A 272 33.54 64.86 -8.30
N ALA A 273 32.45 64.83 -7.54
CA ALA A 273 32.08 65.88 -6.60
C ALA A 273 33.14 66.04 -5.50
N ALA A 274 33.61 64.93 -4.92
CA ALA A 274 34.68 64.93 -3.92
C ALA A 274 35.97 65.54 -4.49
N ARG A 275 36.42 65.10 -5.67
CA ARG A 275 37.59 65.69 -6.36
C ARG A 275 37.41 67.18 -6.66
N GLY A 276 36.20 67.60 -7.03
CA GLY A 276 35.84 69.01 -7.21
C GLY A 276 36.00 69.83 -5.94
N ALA A 277 35.52 69.32 -4.82
CA ALA A 277 35.66 69.96 -3.50
C ALA A 277 37.13 70.01 -3.05
N ASP A 278 37.88 68.91 -3.18
CA ASP A 278 39.30 68.85 -2.82
C ASP A 278 40.13 69.83 -3.64
N SER A 279 39.94 69.86 -4.97
CA SER A 279 40.66 70.79 -5.85
C SER A 279 40.34 72.27 -5.56
N SER A 280 39.08 72.57 -5.21
CA SER A 280 38.67 73.89 -4.75
C SER A 280 39.34 74.25 -3.42
N GLY A 281 39.39 73.31 -2.48
CA GLY A 281 40.08 73.45 -1.20
C GLY A 281 41.58 73.68 -1.34
N GLU A 282 42.25 72.94 -2.22
CA GLU A 282 43.68 73.12 -2.54
C GLU A 282 43.96 74.50 -3.15
N SER A 283 43.10 74.96 -4.06
CA SER A 283 43.19 76.29 -4.67
C SER A 283 43.03 77.40 -3.62
N LEU A 284 42.04 77.30 -2.73
CA LEU A 284 41.85 78.24 -1.63
C LEU A 284 43.01 78.19 -0.61
N ARG A 285 43.55 77.01 -0.34
CA ARG A 285 44.71 76.83 0.54
C ARG A 285 45.94 77.55 -0.01
N ALA A 286 46.15 77.53 -1.33
CA ALA A 286 47.27 78.22 -1.97
C ALA A 286 47.23 79.76 -1.80
N ILE A 287 46.05 80.36 -1.59
CA ILE A 287 45.90 81.80 -1.30
C ILE A 287 46.49 82.15 0.07
N GLN A 288 46.44 81.23 1.04
CA GLN A 288 46.98 81.43 2.38
C GLN A 288 48.49 81.14 2.43
N SER A 289 49.28 82.12 1.96
CA SER A 289 50.75 82.02 1.86
C SER A 289 51.52 82.25 3.17
N GLY A 290 50.85 82.66 4.26
CA GLY A 290 51.48 82.98 5.55
C GLY A 290 52.30 84.29 5.57
N LYS A 291 52.41 85.00 4.45
CA LYS A 291 53.11 86.30 4.35
C LYS A 291 52.14 87.45 4.63
N VAL A 292 52.35 88.19 5.73
CA VAL A 292 51.47 89.29 6.19
C VAL A 292 51.22 90.36 5.10
N GLN A 293 52.22 90.63 4.26
CA GLN A 293 52.14 91.59 3.15
C GLN A 293 51.05 91.23 2.12
N ASN A 294 50.88 89.95 1.81
CA ASN A 294 49.89 89.47 0.85
C ASN A 294 48.45 89.64 1.38
N TYR A 295 48.24 89.49 2.69
CA TYR A 295 46.93 89.73 3.31
C TYR A 295 46.57 91.23 3.28
N GLY A 296 47.54 92.11 3.50
CA GLY A 296 47.33 93.56 3.37
C GLY A 296 46.90 93.95 1.95
N GLN A 297 47.60 93.46 0.92
CA GLN A 297 47.24 93.70 -0.49
C GLN A 297 45.83 93.21 -0.82
N LEU A 298 45.46 92.03 -0.34
CA LEU A 298 44.13 91.44 -0.58
C LEU A 298 43.02 92.25 0.09
N LEU A 299 43.22 92.73 1.32
CA LEU A 299 42.26 93.59 2.03
C LEU A 299 42.06 94.95 1.34
N PHE A 300 43.15 95.63 0.97
CA PHE A 300 43.06 96.90 0.25
C PHE A 300 42.43 96.74 -1.14
N GLY A 301 42.77 95.66 -1.85
CA GLY A 301 42.15 95.32 -3.13
C GLY A 301 40.65 95.02 -2.99
N ALA A 302 40.25 94.23 -1.99
CA ALA A 302 38.85 93.93 -1.71
C ALA A 302 38.04 95.19 -1.35
N ALA A 303 38.61 96.09 -0.53
CA ALA A 303 37.99 97.36 -0.19
C ALA A 303 37.81 98.26 -1.42
N ALA A 304 38.80 98.33 -2.31
CA ALA A 304 38.71 99.09 -3.56
C ALA A 304 37.64 98.53 -4.50
N VAL A 305 37.56 97.21 -4.66
CA VAL A 305 36.51 96.56 -5.47
C VAL A 305 35.13 96.80 -4.87
N LEU A 306 34.96 96.63 -3.55
CA LEU A 306 33.70 96.92 -2.87
C LEU A 306 33.29 98.37 -3.02
N ALA A 307 34.22 99.32 -2.93
CA ALA A 307 33.95 100.73 -3.17
C ALA A 307 33.50 100.99 -4.62
N ILE A 308 34.16 100.38 -5.61
CA ILE A 308 33.76 100.50 -7.02
C ILE A 308 32.36 99.90 -7.24
N VAL A 309 32.09 98.70 -6.73
CA VAL A 309 30.76 98.06 -6.83
C VAL A 309 29.72 98.93 -6.13
N PHE A 310 30.03 99.48 -4.96
CA PHE A 310 29.13 100.38 -4.24
C PHE A 310 28.80 101.63 -5.06
N VAL A 311 29.80 102.27 -5.69
CA VAL A 311 29.57 103.44 -6.56
C VAL A 311 28.79 103.09 -7.84
N ILE A 312 28.89 101.85 -8.34
CA ILE A 312 28.16 101.41 -9.53
C ILE A 312 26.71 101.00 -9.19
N VAL A 313 26.49 100.42 -8.01
CA VAL A 313 25.20 99.85 -7.59
C VAL A 313 24.33 100.87 -6.84
N VAL A 314 24.92 101.86 -6.17
CA VAL A 314 24.25 102.92 -5.40
C VAL A 314 24.39 104.25 -6.14
#